data_AF-A0A4Q4BPF8-F1
#
_entry.id   AF-A0A4Q4BPF8-F1
#
_cell.length_a   1.000
_cell.length_b   1.000
_cell.length_c   1.000
_cell.angle_alpha   90.00
_cell.angle_beta   90.00
_cell.angle_gamma   90.00
#
_symmetry.space_group_name_H-M   'P 1'
#
loop_
_entity.id
_entity.type
_entity.pdbx_description
1 polymer ?
#
loop_
_entity_poly.entity_id
_entity_poly.type
_entity_poly.pdbx_seq_one_letter_code
_entity_poly.pdbx_strand_id
1 'polypeptide(L)'
;MALATYIAATPGTQPDFRCGFDIELAHAILQRMADGESLAAICRTAGMPTAATVYRWAARYEDFGEAFVLIRNLARQNQAGRTARARATAAKARKGVKNPKITGRPSGFSAQVAEAICKRLMRGEGLQEICRDPAMVSVGTVYNWLHHYPAFARDYGRARQMQAFVMQDRSVDLVLSTGPGGHRQADKVLARMRQRMAVLSAKAWDLEARPGASPLPAGERSGEGS
;
A
#
# COMPACT_ATOMS: atom_id res chain seq x y z
N MET A 1 31.62 -2.91 -23.60
CA MET A 1 33.03 -3.22 -23.27
C MET A 1 33.58 -2.42 -22.09
N ALA A 2 32.98 -1.29 -21.67
CA ALA A 2 33.48 -0.46 -20.56
C ALA A 2 33.46 -1.12 -19.16
N LEU A 3 32.45 -1.95 -18.84
CA LEU A 3 32.33 -2.62 -17.53
C LEU A 3 33.43 -3.67 -17.27
N ALA A 4 33.93 -4.35 -18.31
CA ALA A 4 34.94 -5.39 -18.16
C ALA A 4 36.34 -4.82 -17.93
N THR A 5 36.61 -3.61 -18.43
CA THR A 5 37.91 -2.95 -18.29
C THR A 5 38.12 -2.36 -16.89
N TYR A 6 37.05 -1.96 -16.21
CA TYR A 6 37.14 -1.31 -14.89
C TYR A 6 37.42 -2.29 -13.73
N ILE A 7 36.99 -3.56 -13.86
CA ILE A 7 37.04 -4.57 -12.79
C ILE A 7 38.41 -5.28 -12.67
N ALA A 8 39.30 -5.14 -13.66
CA ALA A 8 40.47 -6.00 -13.84
C ALA A 8 41.76 -5.61 -13.08
N ALA A 9 41.75 -4.59 -12.21
CA ALA A 9 42.93 -4.23 -11.40
C ALA A 9 42.86 -4.87 -10.00
N THR A 10 43.92 -5.59 -9.60
CA THR A 10 44.18 -6.18 -8.27
C THR A 10 45.67 -5.97 -7.94
N PRO A 11 46.22 -6.14 -6.71
CA PRO A 11 45.60 -6.38 -5.38
C PRO A 11 46.13 -5.48 -4.23
N GLY A 12 45.42 -5.51 -3.08
CA GLY A 12 46.06 -5.62 -1.75
C GLY A 12 46.58 -4.35 -1.07
N THR A 13 45.70 -3.43 -0.67
CA THR A 13 46.00 -2.43 0.38
C THR A 13 44.74 -2.16 1.19
N GLN A 14 44.83 -2.23 2.53
CA GLN A 14 43.68 -1.92 3.41
C GLN A 14 43.36 -0.42 3.32
N PRO A 15 42.09 -0.02 3.11
CA PRO A 15 41.75 1.37 2.88
C PRO A 15 41.63 2.19 4.17
N ASP A 16 42.26 3.35 4.19
CA ASP A 16 42.16 4.36 5.26
C ASP A 16 40.81 5.11 5.16
N PHE A 17 40.04 5.11 6.25
CA PHE A 17 38.62 5.51 6.29
C PHE A 17 38.36 7.02 6.31
N ARG A 18 39.31 7.85 5.88
CA ARG A 18 39.19 9.32 5.92
C ARG A 18 38.69 9.88 4.59
N CYS A 19 37.39 9.72 4.32
CA CYS A 19 36.55 10.51 3.41
C CYS A 19 37.03 10.80 1.96
N GLY A 20 38.10 10.17 1.48
CA GLY A 20 38.49 10.16 0.06
C GLY A 20 37.61 9.18 -0.72
N PHE A 21 37.40 9.47 -2.01
CA PHE A 21 36.89 8.46 -2.93
C PHE A 21 37.96 7.38 -3.07
N ASP A 22 37.67 6.20 -2.56
CA ASP A 22 38.51 5.02 -2.69
C ASP A 22 37.95 4.12 -3.79
N ILE A 23 38.73 4.00 -4.88
CA ILE A 23 38.34 3.26 -6.07
C ILE A 23 38.13 1.76 -5.79
N GLU A 24 38.95 1.17 -4.91
CA GLU A 24 38.88 -0.26 -4.57
C GLU A 24 37.60 -0.57 -3.79
N LEU A 25 37.30 0.29 -2.81
CA LEU A 25 36.07 0.18 -2.04
C LEU A 25 34.83 0.45 -2.92
N ALA A 26 34.93 1.39 -3.87
CA ALA A 26 33.87 1.66 -4.84
C ALA A 26 33.60 0.44 -5.74
N HIS A 27 34.65 -0.22 -6.24
CA HIS A 27 34.54 -1.48 -6.99
C HIS A 27 33.93 -2.60 -6.16
N ALA A 28 34.40 -2.79 -4.92
CA ALA A 28 33.88 -3.81 -4.03
C ALA A 28 32.38 -3.62 -3.75
N ILE A 29 31.92 -2.37 -3.64
CA ILE A 29 30.50 -2.04 -3.50
C ILE A 29 29.72 -2.42 -4.77
N LEU A 30 30.22 -2.05 -5.96
CA LEU A 30 29.57 -2.38 -7.24
C LEU A 30 29.50 -3.89 -7.48
N GLN A 31 30.57 -4.62 -7.16
CA GLN A 31 30.65 -6.07 -7.32
C GLN A 31 29.63 -6.78 -6.42
N ARG A 32 29.57 -6.42 -5.14
CA ARG A 32 28.57 -6.99 -4.21
C ARG A 32 27.14 -6.64 -4.62
N MET A 33 26.92 -5.46 -5.20
CA MET A 33 25.62 -5.10 -5.79
C MET A 33 25.30 -5.93 -7.04
N ALA A 34 26.29 -6.26 -7.88
CA ALA A 34 26.14 -7.13 -9.03
C ALA A 34 25.83 -8.58 -8.63
N ASP A 35 26.46 -9.07 -7.56
CA ASP A 35 26.14 -10.34 -6.89
C ASP A 35 24.73 -10.33 -6.25
N GLY A 36 24.12 -9.14 -6.21
CA GLY A 36 22.73 -8.92 -5.87
C GLY A 36 22.50 -8.65 -4.39
N GLU A 37 23.53 -8.29 -3.63
CA GLU A 37 23.33 -7.68 -2.32
C GLU A 37 22.74 -6.27 -2.49
N SER A 38 21.79 -5.90 -1.62
CA SER A 38 21.31 -4.52 -1.61
C SER A 38 22.39 -3.59 -1.06
N LEU A 39 22.51 -2.37 -1.58
CA LEU A 39 23.40 -1.34 -1.04
C LEU A 39 23.24 -1.16 0.48
N ALA A 40 21.99 -1.21 0.97
CA ALA A 40 21.71 -1.11 2.39
C ALA A 40 22.29 -2.27 3.23
N ALA A 41 22.40 -3.46 2.66
CA ALA A 41 23.03 -4.61 3.32
C ALA A 41 24.56 -4.49 3.32
N ILE A 42 25.13 -4.06 2.18
CA ILE A 42 26.56 -3.83 2.04
C ILE A 42 27.02 -2.80 3.07
N CYS A 43 26.38 -1.63 3.14
CA CYS A 43 26.70 -0.54 4.07
C CYS A 43 26.50 -0.87 5.56
N ARG A 44 25.91 -2.03 5.92
CA ARG A 44 25.82 -2.49 7.33
C ARG A 44 27.04 -3.30 7.78
N THR A 45 27.91 -3.71 6.85
CA THR A 45 29.13 -4.46 7.17
C THR A 45 30.15 -3.53 7.84
N ALA A 46 30.91 -4.03 8.82
CA ALA A 46 32.00 -3.27 9.44
C ALA A 46 33.03 -2.85 8.36
N GLY A 47 33.49 -1.59 8.42
CA GLY A 47 34.40 -1.02 7.42
C GLY A 47 33.74 -0.58 6.11
N MET A 48 32.41 -0.52 6.01
CA MET A 48 31.73 0.00 4.81
C MET A 48 31.30 1.46 4.97
N PRO A 49 31.36 2.27 3.90
CA PRO A 49 30.88 3.64 3.94
C PRO A 49 29.36 3.65 4.05
N THR A 50 28.82 4.73 4.62
CA THR A 50 27.37 4.93 4.69
C THR A 50 26.80 5.11 3.28
N ALA A 51 25.54 4.72 3.09
CA ALA A 51 24.87 4.85 1.78
C ALA A 51 24.90 6.30 1.25
N ALA A 52 24.80 7.30 2.13
CA ALA A 52 24.91 8.71 1.77
C ALA A 52 26.28 9.06 1.17
N THR A 53 27.36 8.41 1.63
CA THR A 53 28.71 8.59 1.09
C THR A 53 28.82 7.97 -0.30
N VAL A 54 28.26 6.78 -0.49
CA VAL A 54 28.21 6.12 -1.81
C VAL A 54 27.41 6.94 -2.83
N TYR A 55 26.26 7.52 -2.43
CA TYR A 55 25.50 8.40 -3.30
C TYR A 55 26.26 9.69 -3.65
N ARG A 56 27.01 10.27 -2.71
CA ARG A 56 27.86 11.42 -3.00
C ARG A 56 28.98 11.08 -3.99
N TRP A 57 29.55 9.88 -3.90
CA TRP A 57 30.52 9.40 -4.88
C TRP A 57 29.88 9.24 -6.26
N ALA A 58 28.72 8.60 -6.36
CA ALA A 58 27.98 8.44 -7.62
C ALA A 58 27.60 9.77 -8.28
N ALA A 59 27.44 10.84 -7.49
CA ALA A 59 27.14 12.18 -8.01
C ALA A 59 28.39 12.98 -8.43
N ARG A 60 29.57 12.64 -7.89
CA ARG A 60 30.81 13.40 -8.08
C ARG A 60 31.76 12.78 -9.11
N TYR A 61 31.70 11.46 -9.27
CA TYR A 61 32.57 10.71 -10.18
C TYR A 61 31.70 10.04 -11.25
N GLU A 62 31.85 10.50 -12.48
CA GLU A 62 31.00 10.11 -13.62
C GLU A 62 31.06 8.60 -13.88
N ASP A 63 32.26 8.03 -14.03
CA ASP A 63 32.45 6.59 -14.29
C ASP A 63 31.81 5.70 -13.23
N PHE A 64 31.98 6.05 -11.96
CA PHE A 64 31.39 5.32 -10.83
C PHE A 64 29.87 5.52 -10.79
N GLY A 65 29.39 6.73 -11.05
CA GLY A 65 27.97 7.06 -11.11
C GLY A 65 27.23 6.26 -12.18
N GLU A 66 27.79 6.17 -13.39
CA GLU A 66 27.24 5.38 -14.49
C GLU A 66 27.19 3.90 -14.14
N ALA A 67 28.30 3.32 -13.68
CA ALA A 67 28.37 1.93 -13.26
C ALA A 67 27.36 1.62 -12.13
N PHE A 68 27.23 2.52 -11.16
CA PHE A 68 26.29 2.39 -10.05
C PHE A 68 24.83 2.40 -10.51
N VAL A 69 24.46 3.31 -11.42
CA VAL A 69 23.11 3.39 -11.98
C VAL A 69 22.76 2.13 -12.77
N LEU A 70 23.68 1.64 -13.60
CA LEU A 70 23.49 0.43 -14.39
C LEU A 70 23.25 -0.80 -13.51
N ILE A 71 24.13 -1.04 -12.52
CA ILE A 71 24.01 -2.17 -11.60
C ILE A 71 22.73 -2.05 -10.75
N ARG A 72 22.36 -0.85 -10.30
CA ARG A 72 21.14 -0.64 -9.51
C ARG A 72 19.87 -0.92 -10.32
N ASN A 73 19.84 -0.53 -11.59
CA ASN A 73 18.71 -0.80 -12.48
C ASN A 73 18.57 -2.30 -12.75
N LEU A 74 19.68 -3.01 -12.95
CA LEU A 74 19.69 -4.47 -13.10
C LEU A 74 19.22 -5.18 -11.82
N ALA A 75 19.71 -4.75 -10.65
CA ALA A 75 19.30 -5.30 -9.37
C ALA A 75 17.79 -5.09 -9.09
N ARG A 76 17.23 -3.95 -9.49
CA ARG A 76 15.78 -3.65 -9.38
C ARG A 76 14.93 -4.60 -10.22
N GLN A 77 15.36 -4.92 -11.44
CA GLN A 77 14.68 -5.89 -12.30
C GLN A 77 14.71 -7.30 -11.68
N ASN A 78 15.83 -7.69 -11.07
CA ASN A 78 15.98 -8.97 -10.37
C ASN A 78 15.22 -9.04 -9.03
N GLN A 79 14.89 -7.90 -8.42
CA GLN A 79 14.10 -7.83 -7.18
C GLN A 79 12.63 -8.24 -7.39
N ALA A 80 12.06 -7.98 -8.57
CA ALA A 80 10.71 -8.44 -8.92
C ALA A 80 10.61 -9.98 -8.90
N GLY A 81 11.63 -10.67 -9.44
CA GLY A 81 11.74 -12.13 -9.38
C GLY A 81 11.94 -12.68 -7.97
N ARG A 82 12.76 -12.01 -7.14
CA ARG A 82 12.99 -12.41 -5.74
C ARG A 82 11.73 -12.25 -4.86
N THR A 83 10.99 -11.15 -5.03
CA THR A 83 9.72 -10.96 -4.30
C THR A 83 8.63 -11.93 -4.76
N ALA A 84 8.58 -12.26 -6.05
CA ALA A 84 7.68 -13.29 -6.58
C ALA A 84 8.02 -14.67 -5.99
N ARG A 85 9.30 -15.06 -5.97
CA ARG A 85 9.76 -16.33 -5.37
C ARG A 85 9.53 -16.37 -3.86
N ALA A 86 9.79 -15.28 -3.13
CA ALA A 86 9.51 -15.17 -1.70
C ALA A 86 8.01 -15.23 -1.38
N ARG A 87 7.16 -14.63 -2.22
CA ARG A 87 5.70 -14.76 -2.12
C ARG A 87 5.24 -16.18 -2.42
N ALA A 88 5.83 -16.84 -3.41
CA ALA A 88 5.53 -18.23 -3.74
C ALA A 88 5.95 -19.22 -2.64
N THR A 89 7.12 -19.02 -2.01
CA THR A 89 7.56 -19.82 -0.86
C THR A 89 6.68 -19.56 0.36
N ALA A 90 6.30 -18.31 0.64
CA ALA A 90 5.35 -17.97 1.69
C ALA A 90 3.94 -18.54 1.43
N ALA A 91 3.47 -18.52 0.18
CA ALA A 91 2.20 -19.14 -0.22
C ALA A 91 2.25 -20.67 -0.08
N LYS A 92 3.37 -21.30 -0.44
CA LYS A 92 3.59 -22.75 -0.24
C LYS A 92 3.67 -23.10 1.25
N ALA A 93 4.29 -22.26 2.09
CA ALA A 93 4.30 -22.43 3.54
C ALA A 93 2.91 -22.27 4.17
N ARG A 94 2.06 -21.40 3.60
CA ARG A 94 0.64 -21.26 4.01
C ARG A 94 -0.25 -22.42 3.54
N LYS A 95 0.13 -23.11 2.46
CA LYS A 95 -0.56 -24.28 1.93
C LYS A 95 -0.37 -25.47 2.89
N GLY A 96 -1.10 -25.47 3.99
CA GLY A 96 -1.04 -26.51 5.04
C GLY A 96 -1.45 -26.03 6.42
N VAL A 97 -1.43 -24.71 6.67
CA VAL A 97 -1.90 -24.15 7.94
C VAL A 97 -3.43 -24.07 7.91
N LYS A 98 -4.10 -25.04 8.56
CA LYS A 98 -5.54 -24.97 8.80
C LYS A 98 -5.79 -23.84 9.79
N ASN A 99 -6.23 -22.68 9.29
CA ASN A 99 -6.69 -21.60 10.17
C ASN A 99 -7.95 -22.11 10.90
N PRO A 100 -8.03 -22.04 12.23
CA PRO A 100 -9.24 -22.45 12.94
C PRO A 100 -10.41 -21.67 12.36
N LYS A 101 -11.49 -22.39 12.06
CA LYS A 101 -12.74 -21.82 11.55
C LYS A 101 -13.34 -21.03 12.71
N ILE A 102 -12.91 -19.77 12.87
CA ILE A 102 -13.56 -18.82 13.78
C ILE A 102 -15.02 -18.85 13.36
N THR A 103 -15.88 -19.35 14.25
CA THR A 103 -17.33 -19.44 14.08
C THR A 103 -17.81 -18.04 13.73
N GLY A 104 -18.01 -17.86 12.43
CA GLY A 104 -17.75 -16.60 11.77
C GLY A 104 -18.88 -15.63 12.01
N ARG A 105 -18.48 -14.40 12.32
CA ARG A 105 -19.25 -13.18 12.08
C ARG A 105 -20.24 -13.35 10.91
N PRO A 106 -21.50 -12.90 11.03
CA PRO A 106 -22.55 -13.17 10.05
C PRO A 106 -22.06 -12.94 8.61
N SER A 107 -22.13 -13.96 7.75
CA SER A 107 -21.65 -13.88 6.38
C SER A 107 -22.78 -13.79 5.35
N GLY A 108 -23.99 -14.18 5.71
CA GLY A 108 -25.19 -14.07 4.88
C GLY A 108 -25.65 -12.62 4.74
N PHE A 109 -26.17 -12.25 3.57
CA PHE A 109 -26.69 -10.91 3.33
C PHE A 109 -27.86 -10.60 4.26
N SER A 110 -27.78 -9.47 4.94
CA SER A 110 -28.85 -8.92 5.77
C SER A 110 -29.11 -7.48 5.37
N ALA A 111 -30.32 -7.19 4.91
CA ALA A 111 -30.73 -5.84 4.52
C ALA A 111 -30.59 -4.85 5.70
N GLN A 112 -30.92 -5.29 6.91
CA GLN A 112 -30.78 -4.48 8.13
C GLN A 112 -29.32 -4.10 8.40
N VAL A 113 -28.39 -5.05 8.25
CA VAL A 113 -26.96 -4.78 8.46
C VAL A 113 -26.40 -3.89 7.34
N ALA A 114 -26.82 -4.13 6.09
CA ALA A 114 -26.49 -3.29 4.95
C ALA A 114 -26.95 -1.84 5.15
N GLU A 115 -28.18 -1.64 5.61
CA GLU A 115 -28.73 -0.32 5.94
C GLU A 115 -27.97 0.35 7.10
N ALA A 116 -27.66 -0.40 8.16
CA ALA A 116 -26.88 0.11 9.29
C ALA A 116 -25.48 0.58 8.85
N ILE A 117 -24.82 -0.15 7.94
CA ILE A 117 -23.55 0.27 7.34
C ILE A 117 -23.73 1.60 6.60
N CYS A 118 -24.74 1.71 5.72
CA CYS A 118 -25.02 2.94 4.98
C CYS A 118 -25.28 4.12 5.93
N LYS A 119 -26.11 3.95 6.96
CA LYS A 119 -26.40 4.98 7.97
C LYS A 119 -25.13 5.47 8.69
N ARG A 120 -24.25 4.56 9.10
CA ARG A 120 -22.98 4.91 9.76
C ARG A 120 -22.00 5.60 8.82
N LEU A 121 -21.92 5.14 7.56
CA LEU A 121 -21.11 5.83 6.54
C LEU A 121 -21.57 7.27 6.32
N MET A 122 -22.88 7.49 6.21
CA MET A 122 -23.47 8.83 6.06
C MET A 122 -23.11 9.75 7.23
N ARG A 123 -22.91 9.21 8.44
CA ARG A 123 -22.44 9.96 9.62
C ARG A 123 -20.93 10.21 9.65
N GLY A 124 -20.20 9.82 8.61
CA GLY A 124 -18.76 10.06 8.50
C GLY A 124 -17.86 8.89 8.89
N GLU A 125 -18.39 7.83 9.52
CA GLU A 125 -17.59 6.69 10.00
C GLU A 125 -16.91 5.91 8.86
N GLY A 126 -15.72 5.35 9.09
CA GLY A 126 -15.09 4.50 8.09
C GLY A 126 -15.62 3.07 8.06
N LEU A 127 -15.67 2.45 6.88
CA LEU A 127 -16.07 1.04 6.76
C LEU A 127 -15.25 0.12 7.67
N GLN A 128 -13.93 0.34 7.81
CA GLN A 128 -13.11 -0.44 8.73
C GLN A 128 -13.54 -0.25 10.19
N GLU A 129 -13.90 0.97 10.58
CA GLU A 129 -14.35 1.31 11.92
C GLU A 129 -15.73 0.70 12.21
N ILE A 130 -16.66 0.79 11.27
CA ILE A 130 -17.96 0.12 11.32
C ILE A 130 -17.75 -1.39 11.49
N CYS A 131 -16.91 -1.99 10.66
CA CYS A 131 -16.61 -3.41 10.72
C CYS A 131 -15.73 -3.80 11.92
N ARG A 132 -15.30 -2.92 12.83
CA ARG A 132 -14.68 -3.38 14.09
C ARG A 132 -15.72 -3.87 15.08
N ASP A 133 -16.94 -3.36 14.98
CA ASP A 133 -18.07 -3.76 15.81
C ASP A 133 -18.35 -5.27 15.66
N PRO A 134 -18.39 -6.05 16.75
CA PRO A 134 -18.70 -7.48 16.70
C PRO A 134 -20.04 -7.82 16.01
N ALA A 135 -21.03 -6.93 16.08
CA ALA A 135 -22.34 -7.12 15.46
C ALA A 135 -22.34 -6.85 13.93
N MET A 136 -21.28 -6.24 13.41
CA MET A 136 -21.15 -5.90 11.98
C MET A 136 -20.43 -6.98 11.19
N VAL A 137 -20.66 -7.06 9.88
CA VAL A 137 -19.96 -8.00 9.01
C VAL A 137 -18.52 -7.57 8.70
N SER A 138 -17.72 -8.47 8.10
CA SER A 138 -16.32 -8.17 7.77
C SER A 138 -16.25 -7.23 6.56
N VAL A 139 -15.15 -6.49 6.41
CA VAL A 139 -14.94 -5.62 5.24
C VAL A 139 -15.00 -6.42 3.93
N GLY A 140 -14.44 -7.64 3.92
CA GLY A 140 -14.50 -8.53 2.76
C GLY A 140 -15.93 -8.96 2.43
N THR A 141 -16.74 -9.25 3.45
CA THR A 141 -18.16 -9.57 3.30
C THR A 141 -18.93 -8.41 2.68
N VAL A 142 -18.67 -7.17 3.11
CA VAL A 142 -19.33 -5.99 2.51
C VAL A 142 -18.96 -5.86 1.04
N TYR A 143 -17.69 -5.98 0.67
CA TYR A 143 -17.30 -5.92 -0.74
C TYR A 143 -17.93 -7.04 -1.56
N ASN A 144 -18.03 -8.25 -1.01
CA ASN A 144 -18.76 -9.34 -1.65
C ASN A 144 -20.23 -8.96 -1.90
N TRP A 145 -20.90 -8.37 -0.90
CA TRP A 145 -22.28 -7.92 -1.08
C TRP A 145 -22.41 -6.81 -2.13
N LEU A 146 -21.46 -5.88 -2.21
CA LEU A 146 -21.46 -4.84 -3.25
C LEU A 146 -21.33 -5.43 -4.66
N HIS A 147 -20.70 -6.60 -4.81
CA HIS A 147 -20.61 -7.29 -6.10
C HIS A 147 -21.88 -8.05 -6.47
N HIS A 148 -22.59 -8.60 -5.48
CA HIS A 148 -23.73 -9.48 -5.71
C HIS A 148 -25.09 -8.78 -5.59
N TYR A 149 -25.20 -7.65 -4.89
CA TYR A 149 -26.48 -6.99 -4.62
C TYR A 149 -26.48 -5.55 -5.18
N PRO A 150 -26.96 -5.35 -6.42
CA PRO A 150 -26.99 -4.03 -7.06
C PRO A 150 -27.72 -2.96 -6.25
N ALA A 151 -28.90 -3.26 -5.69
CA ALA A 151 -29.64 -2.30 -4.88
C ALA A 151 -28.80 -1.76 -3.70
N PHE A 152 -28.07 -2.65 -3.02
CA PHE A 152 -27.17 -2.27 -1.93
C PHE A 152 -25.98 -1.45 -2.43
N ALA A 153 -25.35 -1.83 -3.55
CA ALA A 153 -24.22 -1.07 -4.09
C ALA A 153 -24.59 0.37 -4.48
N ARG A 154 -25.78 0.59 -5.04
CA ARG A 154 -26.31 1.93 -5.31
C ARG A 154 -26.49 2.74 -4.02
N ASP A 155 -27.14 2.15 -3.02
CA ASP A 155 -27.44 2.84 -1.75
C ASP A 155 -26.14 3.11 -0.96
N TYR A 156 -25.18 2.18 -1.03
CA TYR A 156 -23.83 2.36 -0.49
C TYR A 156 -23.06 3.47 -1.22
N GLY A 157 -23.21 3.58 -2.54
CA GLY A 157 -22.66 4.68 -3.34
C GLY A 157 -23.18 6.04 -2.88
N ARG A 158 -24.50 6.16 -2.68
CA ARG A 158 -25.13 7.37 -2.11
C ARG A 158 -24.61 7.66 -0.70
N ALA A 159 -24.50 6.64 0.15
CA ALA A 159 -23.96 6.80 1.49
C ALA A 159 -22.50 7.32 1.49
N ARG A 160 -21.71 6.92 0.49
CA ARG A 160 -20.32 7.37 0.29
C ARG A 160 -20.24 8.82 -0.21
N GLN A 161 -21.18 9.25 -1.04
CA GLN A 161 -21.31 10.67 -1.43
C GLN A 161 -21.68 11.54 -0.22
N MET A 162 -22.69 11.13 0.55
CA MET A 162 -23.06 11.82 1.79
C MET A 162 -21.93 11.86 2.82
N GLN A 163 -21.15 10.77 2.93
CA GLN A 163 -19.95 10.74 3.76
C GLN A 163 -18.94 11.84 3.36
N ALA A 164 -18.77 12.09 2.06
CA ALA A 164 -17.86 13.13 1.57
C ALA A 164 -18.35 14.53 1.97
N PHE A 165 -19.65 14.82 1.84
CA PHE A 165 -20.22 16.10 2.32
C PHE A 165 -20.02 16.28 3.82
N VAL A 166 -20.29 15.26 4.65
CA VAL A 166 -20.04 15.34 6.09
C VAL A 166 -18.56 15.55 6.43
N MET A 167 -17.65 14.96 5.66
CA MET A 167 -16.22 15.21 5.84
C MET A 167 -15.82 16.63 5.44
N GLN A 168 -16.47 17.21 4.43
CA GLN A 168 -16.27 18.60 4.03
C GLN A 168 -16.74 19.56 5.12
N ASP A 169 -17.94 19.37 5.67
CA ASP A 169 -18.46 20.24 6.75
C ASP A 169 -17.57 20.17 7.99
N ARG A 170 -17.19 18.95 8.41
CA ARG A 170 -16.24 18.76 9.52
C ARG A 170 -14.87 19.40 9.26
N SER A 171 -14.47 19.53 8.00
CA SER A 171 -13.20 20.18 7.65
C SER A 171 -13.27 21.68 7.90
N VAL A 172 -14.42 22.31 7.63
CA VAL A 172 -14.67 23.73 7.92
C VAL A 172 -14.72 23.95 9.44
N ASP A 173 -15.49 23.13 10.15
CA ASP A 173 -15.61 23.20 11.62
C ASP A 173 -14.25 23.05 12.31
N LEU A 174 -13.41 22.13 11.83
CA LEU A 174 -12.06 21.95 12.36
C LEU A 174 -11.21 23.21 12.18
N VAL A 175 -11.27 23.87 11.03
CA VAL A 175 -10.52 25.11 10.78
C VAL A 175 -11.00 26.22 11.71
N LEU A 176 -12.32 26.41 11.84
CA LEU A 176 -12.91 27.47 12.67
C LEU A 176 -12.66 27.26 14.17
N SER A 177 -12.62 26.01 14.63
CA SER A 177 -12.34 25.67 16.04
C SER A 177 -10.85 25.62 16.39
N THR A 178 -9.96 25.67 15.39
CA THR A 178 -8.51 25.63 15.63
C THR A 178 -8.00 26.99 16.08
N GLY A 179 -7.65 27.10 17.37
CA GLY A 179 -7.02 28.29 17.93
C GLY A 179 -5.60 28.55 17.39
N PRO A 180 -5.04 29.75 17.65
CA PRO A 180 -3.71 30.13 17.18
C PRO A 180 -2.65 29.14 17.70
N GLY A 181 -1.95 28.49 16.76
CA GLY A 181 -0.91 27.48 17.05
C GLY A 181 -1.29 26.03 16.72
N GLY A 182 -2.58 25.72 16.53
CA GLY A 182 -3.07 24.37 16.19
C GLY A 182 -3.06 24.05 14.69
N HIS A 183 -2.83 25.04 13.83
CA HIS A 183 -3.02 24.93 12.38
C HIS A 183 -2.20 23.81 11.73
N ARG A 184 -0.95 23.57 12.17
CA ARG A 184 -0.12 22.47 11.64
C ARG A 184 -0.74 21.09 11.85
N GLN A 185 -1.41 20.87 12.99
CA GLN A 185 -2.04 19.59 13.27
C GLN A 185 -3.37 19.48 12.49
N ALA A 186 -4.13 20.57 12.40
CA ALA A 186 -5.32 20.65 11.56
C ALA A 186 -4.99 20.37 10.08
N ASP A 187 -3.91 20.94 9.54
CA ASP A 187 -3.46 20.72 8.16
C ASP A 187 -3.22 19.25 7.83
N LYS A 188 -2.59 18.50 8.76
CA LYS A 188 -2.38 17.05 8.59
C LYS A 188 -3.70 16.28 8.54
N VAL A 189 -4.67 16.67 9.37
CA VAL A 189 -6.00 16.05 9.40
C VAL A 189 -6.76 16.38 8.10
N LEU A 190 -6.75 17.64 7.69
CA LEU A 190 -7.35 18.11 6.45
C LEU A 190 -6.75 17.42 5.22
N ALA A 191 -5.43 17.23 5.16
CA ALA A 191 -4.77 16.51 4.08
C ALA A 191 -5.30 15.07 3.95
N ARG A 192 -5.44 14.36 5.08
CA ARG A 192 -6.02 13.00 5.10
C ARG A 192 -7.50 12.99 4.70
N MET A 193 -8.28 13.96 5.17
CA MET A 193 -9.69 14.10 4.78
C MET A 193 -9.83 14.35 3.28
N ARG A 194 -9.05 15.27 2.70
CA ARG A 194 -9.02 15.56 1.25
C ARG A 194 -8.66 14.33 0.43
N GLN A 195 -7.59 13.62 0.79
CA GLN A 195 -7.21 12.38 0.12
C GLN A 195 -8.36 11.37 0.14
N ARG A 196 -9.03 11.22 1.29
CA ARG A 196 -10.14 10.30 1.42
C ARG A 196 -11.34 10.71 0.59
N MET A 197 -11.73 11.99 0.62
CA MET A 197 -12.83 12.52 -0.20
C MET A 197 -12.57 12.28 -1.70
N ALA A 198 -11.33 12.48 -2.18
CA ALA A 198 -10.96 12.22 -3.57
C ALA A 198 -11.11 10.73 -3.97
N VAL A 199 -10.78 9.80 -3.06
CA VAL A 199 -10.96 8.37 -3.31
C VAL A 199 -12.45 7.98 -3.28
N LEU A 200 -13.24 8.62 -2.41
CA LEU A 200 -14.69 8.37 -2.28
C LEU A 200 -15.46 8.88 -3.50
N SER A 201 -15.11 10.06 -4.03
CA SER A 201 -15.73 10.62 -5.23
C SER A 201 -15.32 9.86 -6.50
N ALA A 202 -14.06 9.43 -6.59
CA ALA A 202 -13.57 8.65 -7.74
C ALA A 202 -14.17 7.25 -7.82
N LYS A 203 -14.51 6.64 -6.67
CA LYS A 203 -15.14 5.32 -6.60
C LYS A 203 -16.67 5.48 -6.54
N ALA A 204 -17.24 6.10 -7.57
CA ALA A 204 -18.69 6.15 -7.74
C ALA A 204 -19.21 4.72 -7.96
N TRP A 205 -19.91 4.18 -6.97
CA TRP A 205 -20.50 2.84 -6.99
C TRP A 205 -21.81 2.79 -7.78
N ASP A 206 -21.84 3.50 -8.92
CA ASP A 206 -23.02 3.60 -9.75
C ASP A 206 -23.10 2.39 -10.69
N LEU A 207 -24.18 1.62 -10.59
CA LEU A 207 -24.33 0.35 -11.30
C LEU A 207 -24.75 0.53 -12.75
N GLU A 208 -25.40 1.65 -13.09
CA GLU A 208 -25.75 1.95 -14.49
C GLU A 208 -24.50 2.16 -15.35
N ALA A 209 -23.39 2.59 -14.73
CA ALA A 209 -22.11 2.78 -15.39
C ALA A 209 -21.23 1.52 -15.44
N ARG A 210 -21.67 0.37 -14.88
CA ARG A 210 -20.84 -0.84 -14.77
C ARG A 210 -21.18 -1.86 -15.87
N PRO A 211 -20.34 -2.04 -16.91
CA PRO A 211 -20.57 -3.07 -17.92
C PRO A 211 -20.49 -4.47 -17.27
N GLY A 212 -21.55 -5.27 -17.42
CA GLY A 212 -21.56 -6.69 -17.04
C GLY A 212 -22.25 -7.06 -15.72
N ALA A 213 -23.09 -6.21 -15.13
CA ALA A 213 -23.96 -6.63 -14.03
C ALA A 213 -25.03 -7.62 -14.56
N SER A 214 -24.78 -8.92 -14.37
CA SER A 214 -25.72 -9.98 -14.76
C SER A 214 -26.99 -9.87 -13.89
N PRO A 215 -28.20 -9.88 -14.48
CA PRO A 215 -29.44 -9.92 -13.70
C PRO A 215 -29.47 -11.20 -12.86
N LEU A 216 -29.63 -11.08 -11.54
CA LEU A 216 -29.78 -12.24 -10.67
C LEU A 216 -31.06 -13.02 -11.03
N PRO A 217 -31.04 -14.37 -10.97
CA PRO A 217 -32.25 -15.17 -11.09
C PRO A 217 -33.17 -14.94 -9.88
N ALA A 218 -34.46 -14.77 -10.15
CA ALA A 218 -35.49 -14.53 -9.14
C ALA A 218 -35.70 -15.78 -8.27
N GLY A 219 -35.37 -15.68 -6.98
CA GLY A 219 -35.71 -16.64 -5.92
C GLY A 219 -35.22 -16.05 -4.59
N GLU A 220 -35.98 -15.99 -3.50
CA GLU A 220 -37.25 -16.59 -3.12
C GLU A 220 -37.99 -15.58 -2.23
N ARG A 221 -39.30 -15.43 -2.42
CA ARG A 221 -40.18 -14.78 -1.45
C ARG A 221 -40.35 -15.75 -0.28
N SER A 222 -39.56 -15.59 0.78
CA SER A 222 -39.98 -15.98 2.12
C SER A 222 -41.05 -14.95 2.52
N GLY A 223 -42.33 -15.26 2.66
CA GLY A 223 -42.86 -16.33 3.50
C GLY A 223 -43.31 -15.71 4.83
N GLU A 224 -44.24 -14.76 4.79
CA GLU A 224 -45.03 -14.37 5.97
C GLU A 224 -46.39 -15.03 5.81
N GLY A 225 -46.60 -16.06 6.61
CA GLY A 225 -47.82 -16.83 6.70
C GLY A 225 -48.72 -16.35 7.83
N SER A 226 -50.01 -16.58 7.58
CA SER A 226 -51.15 -16.71 8.50
C SER A 226 -51.65 -15.46 9.20
#